data_AF-A0A941AMB2-F1
#
_entry.id   AF-A0A941AMB2-F1
#
_cell.length_a   1.000
_cell.length_b   1.000
_cell.length_c   1.000
_cell.angle_alpha   90.00
_cell.angle_beta   90.00
_cell.angle_gamma   90.00
#
_symmetry.space_group_name_H-M   'P 1'
#
loop_
_entity.id
_entity.type
_entity.pdbx_description
1 polymer ?
#
loop_
_entity_poly.entity_id
_entity_poly.type
_entity_poly.pdbx_seq_one_letter_code
_entity_poly.pdbx_strand_id
1 'polypeptide(L)'
;MPPGKLKRVRFGEGENFLKLSYVVVITVSSFLFSLLLFPVIFNYLFLWDSGNARGDISDWFTLFGGIISGLISGLFTYLALWITIQTQRKKEIEKQAEEDKRKIVNFILYSKYYLDRLDETFYIIRNQFGLDFVKMLNEVSKNINFRESSFKEHGYSELPSHIDINKFESSLTQVIQITEQYREILRKSLNELKKDRDMYKMSYNTFLAIENLYSFCYLAQNNNYYDDYDFILNFISDKEKFGFTGLIKVLKEDFDELWKSYVADDENMLGDYIIEIEFPHIKG
;
A
#
# COMPACT_ATOMS: atom_id res chain seq x y z
N MET A 1 4.38 2.63 -17.23
CA MET A 1 4.63 1.18 -17.50
C MET A 1 3.31 0.49 -17.80
N PRO A 2 3.23 -0.54 -18.67
CA PRO A 2 1.95 -1.23 -18.88
C PRO A 2 1.55 -1.92 -17.57
N PRO A 3 0.25 -1.94 -17.20
CA PRO A 3 -0.22 -2.60 -15.99
C PRO A 3 0.23 -4.05 -16.01
N GLY A 4 0.89 -4.46 -14.93
CA GLY A 4 1.40 -5.81 -14.76
C GLY A 4 0.30 -6.82 -15.09
N LYS A 5 0.51 -7.61 -16.15
CA LYS A 5 -0.41 -8.69 -16.53
C LYS A 5 -0.55 -9.62 -15.34
N LEU A 6 -1.68 -9.51 -14.64
CA LEU A 6 -2.11 -10.46 -13.61
C LEU A 6 -1.95 -11.86 -14.20
N LYS A 7 -1.00 -12.61 -13.65
CA LYS A 7 -0.74 -13.99 -14.01
C LYS A 7 -2.01 -14.75 -13.65
N ARG A 8 -2.85 -15.06 -14.65
CA ARG A 8 -4.05 -15.88 -14.44
C ARG A 8 -3.59 -17.18 -13.79
N VAL A 9 -3.86 -17.31 -12.50
CA VAL A 9 -3.77 -18.58 -11.79
C VAL A 9 -4.77 -19.48 -12.48
N ARG A 10 -4.28 -20.41 -13.31
CA ARG A 10 -5.12 -21.49 -13.83
C ARG A 10 -5.45 -22.34 -12.61
N PHE A 11 -6.63 -22.13 -12.06
CA PHE A 11 -7.18 -22.98 -11.02
C PHE A 11 -7.31 -24.40 -11.58
N GLY A 12 -6.37 -25.27 -11.20
CA GLY A 12 -6.54 -26.72 -11.22
C GLY A 12 -7.56 -27.19 -10.19
N GLU A 13 -8.62 -26.41 -9.94
CA GLU A 13 -9.66 -26.69 -8.95
C GLU A 13 -10.76 -27.59 -9.51
N GLY A 14 -10.95 -27.63 -10.84
CA GLY A 14 -12.05 -28.39 -11.46
C GLY A 14 -11.97 -29.91 -11.20
N GLU A 15 -10.79 -30.52 -11.34
CA GLU A 15 -10.63 -31.96 -11.09
C GLU A 15 -10.70 -32.32 -9.60
N ASN A 16 -10.19 -31.45 -8.72
CA ASN A 16 -10.22 -31.67 -7.28
C ASN A 16 -11.64 -31.50 -6.72
N PHE A 17 -12.42 -30.56 -7.26
CA PHE A 17 -13.81 -30.35 -6.86
C PHE A 17 -14.72 -31.51 -7.24
N LEU A 18 -14.53 -32.09 -8.45
CA LEU A 18 -15.28 -33.27 -8.90
C LEU A 18 -14.96 -34.53 -8.09
N LYS A 19 -13.69 -34.74 -7.72
CA LYS A 19 -13.31 -35.86 -6.84
C LYS A 19 -13.87 -35.68 -5.43
N LEU A 20 -13.83 -34.46 -4.90
CA LEU A 20 -14.35 -34.15 -3.57
C LEU A 20 -15.87 -34.34 -3.50
N SER A 21 -16.61 -33.88 -4.51
CA SER A 21 -18.06 -34.03 -4.56
C SER A 21 -18.48 -35.51 -4.67
N TYR A 22 -17.79 -36.31 -5.47
CA TYR A 22 -18.05 -37.75 -5.60
C TYR A 22 -17.81 -38.51 -4.29
N VAL A 23 -16.71 -38.23 -3.58
CA VAL A 23 -16.41 -38.84 -2.28
C VAL A 23 -17.47 -38.47 -1.25
N VAL A 24 -17.86 -37.20 -1.18
CA VAL A 24 -18.92 -36.74 -0.24
C VAL A 24 -20.25 -37.44 -0.53
N VAL A 25 -20.66 -37.55 -1.80
CA VAL A 25 -21.89 -38.24 -2.18
C VAL A 25 -21.84 -39.71 -1.78
N ILE A 26 -20.75 -40.43 -2.08
CA ILE A 26 -20.60 -41.83 -1.68
C ILE A 26 -20.68 -41.98 -0.16
N THR A 27 -19.96 -41.15 0.59
CA THR A 27 -19.94 -41.24 2.06
C THR A 27 -21.32 -40.96 2.66
N VAL A 28 -22.03 -39.94 2.17
CA VAL A 28 -23.39 -39.63 2.64
C VAL A 28 -24.36 -40.74 2.26
N SER A 29 -24.29 -41.26 1.04
CA SER A 29 -25.14 -42.38 0.59
C SER A 29 -24.85 -43.67 1.36
N SER A 30 -23.58 -44.01 1.62
CA SER A 30 -23.23 -45.20 2.41
C SER A 30 -23.65 -45.07 3.86
N PHE A 31 -23.57 -43.86 4.44
CA PHE A 31 -24.03 -43.57 5.79
C PHE A 31 -25.55 -43.69 5.91
N LEU A 32 -26.31 -43.08 4.98
CA LEU A 32 -27.77 -43.21 4.91
C LEU A 32 -28.19 -44.66 4.69
N PHE A 33 -27.49 -45.38 3.82
CA PHE A 33 -27.75 -46.79 3.56
C PHE A 33 -27.48 -47.63 4.81
N SER A 34 -26.36 -47.42 5.51
CA SER A 34 -26.04 -48.11 6.76
C SER A 34 -27.06 -47.81 7.85
N LEU A 35 -27.55 -46.57 7.93
CA LEU A 35 -28.61 -46.16 8.85
C LEU A 35 -29.96 -46.83 8.59
N LEU A 36 -30.28 -47.14 7.33
CA LEU A 36 -31.50 -47.88 6.96
C LEU A 36 -31.31 -49.39 7.08
N LEU A 37 -30.15 -49.90 6.72
CA LEU A 37 -29.86 -51.33 6.66
C LEU A 37 -29.63 -51.93 8.06
N PHE A 38 -28.95 -51.20 8.95
CA PHE A 38 -28.60 -51.69 10.27
C PHE A 38 -29.83 -52.02 11.13
N PRO A 39 -30.88 -51.18 11.20
CA PRO A 39 -32.12 -51.53 11.90
C PRO A 39 -32.82 -52.74 11.30
N VAL A 40 -32.82 -52.89 9.97
CA VAL A 40 -33.45 -54.03 9.28
C VAL A 40 -32.71 -55.32 9.58
N ILE A 41 -31.37 -55.32 9.48
CA ILE A 41 -30.52 -56.49 9.80
C ILE A 41 -30.62 -56.82 11.28
N PHE A 42 -30.60 -55.82 12.16
CA PHE A 42 -30.72 -56.03 13.60
C PHE A 42 -32.10 -56.63 13.95
N ASN A 43 -33.18 -56.11 13.36
CA ASN A 43 -34.53 -56.66 13.52
C ASN A 43 -34.58 -58.12 13.03
N TYR A 44 -34.02 -58.41 11.85
CA TYR A 44 -33.92 -59.77 11.33
C TYR A 44 -33.13 -60.72 12.25
N LEU A 45 -32.01 -60.27 12.85
CA LEU A 45 -31.16 -61.12 13.67
C LEU A 45 -31.69 -61.34 15.10
N PHE A 46 -32.40 -60.35 15.66
CA PHE A 46 -32.76 -60.36 17.10
C PHE A 46 -34.27 -60.48 17.38
N LEU A 47 -35.15 -60.16 16.42
CA LEU A 47 -36.61 -60.17 16.59
C LEU A 47 -37.29 -61.28 15.75
N TRP A 48 -36.55 -61.99 14.90
CA TRP A 48 -37.06 -63.12 14.12
C TRP A 48 -37.18 -64.38 14.98
N ASP A 49 -38.37 -64.62 15.55
CA ASP A 49 -38.90 -65.87 16.11
C ASP A 49 -37.97 -66.75 16.96
N SER A 50 -36.94 -66.18 17.59
CA SER A 50 -36.03 -66.93 18.46
C SER A 50 -36.47 -66.92 19.93
N GLY A 51 -37.78 -66.86 20.25
CA GLY A 51 -38.36 -67.06 21.60
C GLY A 51 -37.85 -66.19 22.78
N ASN A 52 -36.84 -65.35 22.57
CA ASN A 52 -36.09 -64.58 23.57
C ASN A 52 -36.11 -63.07 23.27
N ALA A 53 -36.85 -62.64 22.26
CA ALA A 53 -37.05 -61.23 21.93
C ALA A 53 -37.86 -60.56 23.07
N ARG A 54 -37.20 -59.72 23.87
CA ARG A 54 -37.77 -59.06 25.07
C ARG A 54 -38.02 -57.56 24.92
N GLY A 55 -38.01 -56.99 23.71
CA GLY A 55 -38.22 -55.55 23.50
C GLY A 55 -39.24 -55.25 22.41
N ASP A 56 -40.07 -54.22 22.63
CA ASP A 56 -41.04 -53.74 21.63
C ASP A 56 -40.32 -52.97 20.51
N ILE A 57 -40.87 -53.07 19.28
CA ILE A 57 -40.33 -52.38 18.09
C ILE A 57 -40.22 -50.86 18.31
N SER A 58 -41.12 -50.28 19.13
CA SER A 58 -41.12 -48.85 19.49
C SER A 58 -39.88 -48.39 20.27
N ASP A 59 -39.31 -49.26 21.12
CA ASP A 59 -38.15 -48.92 21.95
C ASP A 59 -36.89 -48.73 21.08
N TRP A 60 -36.78 -49.54 20.03
CA TRP A 60 -35.70 -49.44 19.06
C TRP A 60 -35.81 -48.21 18.17
N PHE A 61 -37.03 -47.87 17.71
CA PHE A 61 -37.25 -46.62 16.98
C PHE A 61 -36.91 -45.39 17.83
N THR A 62 -37.22 -45.42 19.13
CA THR A 62 -36.90 -44.34 20.06
C THR A 62 -35.39 -44.22 20.27
N LEU A 63 -34.69 -45.34 20.44
CA LEU A 63 -33.23 -45.38 20.63
C LEU A 63 -32.46 -44.93 19.38
N PHE A 64 -32.78 -45.48 18.21
CA PHE A 64 -32.15 -45.06 16.94
C PHE A 64 -32.57 -43.66 16.53
N GLY A 65 -33.83 -43.26 16.75
CA GLY A 65 -34.30 -41.89 16.52
C GLY A 65 -33.55 -40.87 17.37
N GLY A 66 -33.26 -41.18 18.63
CA GLY A 66 -32.43 -40.36 19.51
C GLY A 66 -30.99 -40.24 19.03
N ILE A 67 -30.37 -41.36 18.61
CA ILE A 67 -28.99 -41.36 18.08
C ILE A 67 -28.89 -40.59 16.76
N ILE A 68 -29.83 -40.79 15.84
CA ILE A 68 -29.87 -40.08 14.54
C ILE A 68 -30.11 -38.59 14.75
N SER A 69 -31.06 -38.21 15.61
CA SER A 69 -31.33 -36.82 15.95
C SER A 69 -30.08 -36.16 16.56
N GLY A 70 -29.40 -36.85 17.47
CA GLY A 70 -28.14 -36.41 18.06
C GLY A 70 -27.02 -36.22 17.03
N LEU A 71 -26.86 -37.17 16.10
CA LEU A 71 -25.85 -37.10 15.03
C LEU A 71 -26.14 -35.98 14.03
N ILE A 72 -27.40 -35.79 13.63
CA ILE A 72 -27.82 -34.70 12.75
C ILE A 72 -27.56 -33.35 13.43
N SER A 73 -27.96 -33.21 14.70
CA SER A 73 -27.72 -32.01 15.49
C SER A 73 -26.22 -31.70 15.62
N GLY A 74 -25.39 -32.72 15.90
CA GLY A 74 -23.94 -32.59 15.91
C GLY A 74 -23.36 -32.13 14.57
N LEU A 75 -23.80 -32.72 13.46
CA LEU A 75 -23.36 -32.36 12.11
C LEU A 75 -23.72 -30.91 11.75
N PHE A 76 -24.95 -30.47 12.03
CA PHE A 76 -25.35 -29.08 11.83
C PHE A 76 -24.55 -28.11 12.71
N THR A 77 -24.20 -28.51 13.93
CA THR A 77 -23.33 -27.71 14.81
C THR A 77 -21.93 -27.53 14.20
N TYR A 78 -21.33 -28.59 13.69
CA TYR A 78 -20.03 -28.50 13.00
C TYR A 78 -20.11 -27.68 11.71
N LEU A 79 -21.19 -27.83 10.93
CA LEU A 79 -21.40 -27.04 9.72
C LEU A 79 -21.55 -25.54 10.04
N ALA A 80 -22.31 -25.21 11.08
CA ALA A 80 -22.50 -23.84 11.54
C ALA A 80 -21.17 -23.23 12.04
N LEU A 81 -20.38 -23.99 12.80
CA LEU A 81 -19.03 -23.58 13.23
C LEU A 81 -18.12 -23.32 12.03
N TRP A 82 -18.11 -24.23 11.05
CA TRP A 82 -17.30 -24.08 9.85
C TRP A 82 -17.69 -22.82 9.04
N ILE A 83 -18.98 -22.60 8.82
CA ILE A 83 -19.49 -21.38 8.14
C ILE A 83 -19.11 -20.13 8.92
N THR A 84 -19.24 -20.16 10.25
CA THR A 84 -18.89 -19.02 11.12
C THR A 84 -17.40 -18.69 11.00
N ILE A 85 -16.52 -19.70 11.09
CA ILE A 85 -15.08 -19.52 10.96
C ILE A 85 -14.72 -18.97 9.58
N GLN A 86 -15.32 -19.49 8.50
CA GLN A 86 -15.07 -18.99 7.14
C GLN A 86 -15.52 -17.53 6.99
N THR A 87 -16.68 -17.18 7.56
CA THR A 87 -17.20 -15.82 7.52
C THR A 87 -16.32 -14.86 8.32
N GLN A 88 -15.83 -15.27 9.49
CA GLN A 88 -14.90 -14.48 10.30
C GLN A 88 -13.57 -14.25 9.57
N ARG A 89 -12.99 -15.32 9.01
CA ARG A 89 -11.75 -15.21 8.21
C ARG A 89 -11.92 -14.27 7.03
N LYS A 90 -13.04 -14.36 6.30
CA LYS A 90 -13.33 -13.46 5.18
C LYS A 90 -13.39 -11.99 5.64
N LYS A 91 -14.10 -11.70 6.74
CA LYS A 91 -14.17 -10.35 7.32
C LYS A 91 -12.82 -9.83 7.78
N GLU A 92 -12.00 -10.68 8.39
CA GLU A 92 -10.63 -10.32 8.79
C GLU A 92 -9.75 -9.99 7.59
N ILE A 93 -9.85 -10.76 6.51
CA ILE A 93 -9.12 -10.50 5.26
C ILE A 93 -9.59 -9.19 4.61
N GLU A 94 -10.90 -8.94 4.54
CA GLU A 94 -11.47 -7.70 4.00
C GLU A 94 -11.01 -6.49 4.82
N LYS A 95 -11.08 -6.58 6.16
CA LYS A 95 -10.61 -5.53 7.06
C LYS A 95 -9.11 -5.27 6.90
N GLN A 96 -8.31 -6.32 6.82
CA GLN A 96 -6.86 -6.18 6.61
C GLN A 96 -6.55 -5.52 5.26
N ALA A 97 -7.28 -5.88 4.20
CA ALA A 97 -7.12 -5.27 2.88
C ALA A 97 -7.50 -3.78 2.89
N GLU A 98 -8.56 -3.41 3.60
CA GLU A 98 -8.96 -2.01 3.78
C GLU A 98 -7.92 -1.21 4.58
N GLU A 99 -7.39 -1.78 5.66
CA GLU A 99 -6.31 -1.17 6.44
C GLU A 99 -5.04 -0.98 5.61
N ASP A 100 -4.67 -1.96 4.79
CA ASP A 100 -3.49 -1.88 3.94
C ASP A 100 -3.70 -0.85 2.81
N LYS A 101 -4.90 -0.77 2.23
CA LYS A 101 -5.27 0.28 1.29
C LYS A 101 -5.16 1.68 1.91
N ARG A 102 -5.68 1.86 3.13
CA ARG A 102 -5.59 3.14 3.85
C ARG A 102 -4.14 3.58 4.07
N LYS A 103 -3.23 2.66 4.39
CA LYS A 103 -1.80 2.98 4.53
C LYS A 103 -1.20 3.49 3.22
N ILE A 104 -1.54 2.86 2.10
CA ILE A 104 -1.08 3.28 0.76
C ILE A 104 -1.61 4.68 0.42
N VAL A 105 -2.92 4.90 0.61
CA VAL A 105 -3.54 6.21 0.36
C VAL A 105 -2.88 7.28 1.22
N ASN A 106 -2.75 7.07 2.54
CA ASN A 106 -2.08 8.01 3.44
C ASN A 106 -0.66 8.32 2.98
N PHE A 107 0.12 7.31 2.61
CA PHE A 107 1.48 7.52 2.10
C PHE A 107 1.50 8.42 0.85
N ILE A 108 0.58 8.23 -0.10
CA ILE A 108 0.45 9.06 -1.29
C ILE A 108 0.08 10.50 -0.92
N LEU A 109 -0.92 10.70 -0.06
CA LEU A 109 -1.41 12.02 0.35
C LEU A 109 -0.31 12.83 1.07
N TYR A 110 0.31 12.23 2.10
CA TYR A 110 1.42 12.88 2.81
C TYR A 110 2.56 13.19 1.84
N SER A 111 2.89 12.27 0.95
CA SER A 111 3.97 12.49 -0.01
C SER A 111 3.71 13.68 -0.92
N LYS A 112 2.51 13.78 -1.51
CA LYS A 112 2.14 14.95 -2.32
C LYS A 112 2.22 16.24 -1.51
N TYR A 113 1.65 16.26 -0.32
CA TYR A 113 1.70 17.43 0.57
C TYR A 113 3.12 17.95 0.80
N TYR A 114 4.04 17.08 1.22
CA TYR A 114 5.41 17.49 1.51
C TYR A 114 6.17 17.88 0.24
N LEU A 115 5.96 17.17 -0.88
CA LEU A 115 6.58 17.51 -2.15
C LEU A 115 6.09 18.86 -2.69
N ASP A 116 4.81 19.18 -2.52
CA ASP A 116 4.24 20.48 -2.89
C ASP A 116 4.82 21.62 -2.04
N ARG A 117 4.95 21.41 -0.74
CA ARG A 117 5.61 22.39 0.15
C ARG A 117 7.08 22.60 -0.21
N LEU A 118 7.79 21.53 -0.60
CA LEU A 118 9.18 21.65 -1.07
C LEU A 118 9.26 22.42 -2.39
N ASP A 119 8.40 22.11 -3.37
CA ASP A 119 8.34 22.83 -4.65
C ASP A 119 8.03 24.32 -4.46
N GLU A 120 7.10 24.67 -3.56
CA GLU A 120 6.80 26.05 -3.19
C GLU A 120 8.00 26.74 -2.53
N THR A 121 8.67 26.08 -1.59
CA THR A 121 9.85 26.64 -0.91
C THR A 121 11.00 26.85 -1.90
N PHE A 122 11.20 25.91 -2.84
CA PHE A 122 12.20 26.06 -3.90
C PHE A 122 11.84 27.18 -4.87
N TYR A 123 10.57 27.36 -5.20
CA TYR A 123 10.11 28.49 -5.99
C TYR A 123 10.40 29.83 -5.31
N ILE A 124 10.15 29.92 -3.98
CA ILE A 124 10.49 31.10 -3.18
C ILE A 124 12.01 31.37 -3.22
N ILE A 125 12.83 30.35 -2.98
CA ILE A 125 14.30 30.45 -3.04
C ILE A 125 14.73 30.95 -4.41
N ARG A 126 14.26 30.32 -5.50
CA ARG A 126 14.60 30.68 -6.87
C ARG A 126 14.26 32.14 -7.20
N ASN A 127 13.13 32.65 -6.70
CA ASN A 127 12.73 34.03 -6.95
C ASN A 127 13.56 35.08 -6.19
N GLN A 128 14.30 34.69 -5.14
CA GLN A 128 15.20 35.61 -4.44
C GLN A 128 16.37 36.06 -5.30
N PHE A 129 16.73 35.29 -6.33
CA PHE A 129 17.83 35.59 -7.25
C PHE A 129 17.44 36.56 -8.38
N GLY A 130 16.16 36.91 -8.50
CA GLY A 130 15.65 37.76 -9.58
C GLY A 130 15.40 37.01 -10.89
N LEU A 131 14.29 37.37 -11.57
CA LEU A 131 13.82 36.67 -12.78
C LEU A 131 14.84 36.72 -13.92
N ASP A 132 15.54 37.84 -14.11
CA ASP A 132 16.48 38.01 -15.22
C ASP A 132 17.70 37.11 -15.08
N PHE A 133 18.18 36.97 -13.86
CA PHE A 133 19.29 36.09 -13.54
C PHE A 133 18.90 34.61 -13.62
N VAL A 134 17.71 34.26 -13.15
CA VAL A 134 17.15 32.91 -13.33
C VAL A 134 17.03 32.56 -14.81
N LYS A 135 16.56 33.50 -15.65
CA LYS A 135 16.49 33.31 -17.11
C LYS A 135 17.87 33.11 -17.71
N MET A 136 18.84 33.96 -17.35
CA MET A 136 20.22 33.82 -17.79
C MET A 136 20.80 32.45 -17.42
N LEU A 137 20.64 32.02 -16.16
CA LEU A 137 21.09 30.70 -15.71
C LEU A 137 20.42 29.56 -16.49
N ASN A 138 19.14 29.71 -16.84
CA ASN A 138 18.42 28.72 -17.64
C ASN A 138 18.88 28.67 -19.10
N GLU A 139 19.33 29.79 -19.66
CA GLU A 139 19.90 29.82 -21.00
C GLU A 139 21.31 29.22 -21.01
N VAL A 140 22.10 29.53 -19.99
CA VAL A 140 23.44 28.96 -19.80
C VAL A 140 23.35 27.45 -19.52
N SER A 141 22.40 27.01 -18.69
CA SER A 141 22.25 25.60 -18.32
C SER A 141 21.90 24.69 -19.50
N LYS A 142 21.23 25.22 -20.53
CA LYS A 142 20.94 24.50 -21.78
C LYS A 142 22.18 24.27 -22.65
N ASN A 143 23.18 25.15 -22.52
CA ASN A 143 24.38 25.14 -23.35
C ASN A 143 25.60 24.51 -22.64
N ILE A 144 25.56 24.40 -21.31
CA ILE A 144 26.62 23.79 -20.54
C ILE A 144 26.41 22.27 -20.47
N ASN A 145 27.44 21.53 -20.91
CA ASN A 145 27.55 20.12 -20.61
C ASN A 145 27.95 19.99 -19.13
N PHE A 146 26.97 20.06 -18.22
CA PHE A 146 27.17 20.14 -16.75
C PHE A 146 28.07 19.05 -16.17
N ARG A 147 28.27 17.96 -16.89
CA ARG A 147 29.18 16.87 -16.49
C ARG A 147 30.66 17.20 -16.66
N GLU A 148 31.01 18.21 -17.46
CA GLU A 148 32.39 18.42 -17.94
C GLU A 148 32.97 19.81 -17.66
N SER A 149 32.17 20.79 -17.24
CA SER A 149 32.66 22.15 -16.97
C SER A 149 31.98 22.77 -15.74
N SER A 150 32.78 23.39 -14.87
CA SER A 150 32.25 24.17 -13.74
C SER A 150 31.70 25.51 -14.24
N PHE A 151 30.59 25.99 -13.69
CA PHE A 151 30.09 27.34 -14.03
C PHE A 151 31.07 28.45 -13.61
N LYS A 152 31.97 28.18 -12.65
CA LYS A 152 33.11 29.05 -12.31
C LYS A 152 33.99 29.35 -13.53
N GLU A 153 34.16 28.39 -14.45
CA GLU A 153 34.93 28.58 -15.69
C GLU A 153 34.24 29.55 -16.67
N HIS A 154 32.93 29.80 -16.51
CA HIS A 154 32.15 30.68 -17.36
C HIS A 154 32.06 32.12 -16.83
N GLY A 155 32.83 32.47 -15.79
CA GLY A 155 33.04 33.87 -15.39
C GLY A 155 31.96 34.49 -14.50
N TYR A 156 31.03 33.71 -13.96
CA TYR A 156 29.95 34.22 -13.10
C TYR A 156 30.36 34.28 -11.62
N SER A 157 31.42 35.02 -11.27
CA SER A 157 31.87 35.14 -9.86
C SER A 157 30.94 35.98 -8.97
N GLU A 158 29.97 36.68 -9.54
CA GLU A 158 29.11 37.65 -8.82
C GLU A 158 27.85 37.02 -8.21
N LEU A 159 27.67 35.70 -8.33
CA LEU A 159 26.47 34.99 -7.90
C LEU A 159 26.06 35.29 -6.44
N PRO A 160 26.98 35.30 -5.46
CA PRO A 160 26.66 35.61 -4.07
C PRO A 160 26.18 37.06 -3.83
N SER A 161 26.54 38.00 -4.72
CA SER A 161 26.24 39.42 -4.55
C SER A 161 24.77 39.78 -4.81
N HIS A 162 24.04 38.91 -5.49
CA HIS A 162 22.61 39.06 -5.79
C HIS A 162 21.70 38.40 -4.75
N ILE A 163 22.27 37.74 -3.74
CA ILE A 163 21.53 36.94 -2.77
C ILE A 163 21.41 37.71 -1.47
N ASP A 164 20.18 37.87 -0.99
CA ASP A 164 19.95 38.20 0.41
C ASP A 164 20.22 36.95 1.26
N ILE A 165 21.47 36.81 1.73
CA ILE A 165 21.96 35.61 2.44
C ILE A 165 21.06 35.27 3.62
N ASN A 166 20.54 36.26 4.35
CA ASN A 166 19.65 36.04 5.49
C ASN A 166 18.31 35.42 5.06
N LYS A 167 17.74 35.88 3.94
CA LYS A 167 16.52 35.28 3.38
C LYS A 167 16.76 33.88 2.84
N PHE A 168 17.91 33.66 2.21
CA PHE A 168 18.30 32.35 1.69
C PHE A 168 18.48 31.35 2.84
N GLU A 169 19.21 31.71 3.89
CA GLU A 169 19.40 30.92 5.10
C GLU A 169 18.06 30.57 5.78
N SER A 170 17.16 31.56 5.91
CA SER A 170 15.81 31.32 6.45
C SER A 170 15.02 30.33 5.61
N SER A 171 15.09 30.44 4.28
CA SER A 171 14.40 29.53 3.36
C SER A 171 15.02 28.13 3.38
N LEU A 172 16.35 28.03 3.48
CA LEU A 172 17.05 26.76 3.63
C LEU A 172 16.67 26.06 4.94
N THR A 173 16.53 26.82 6.02
CA THR A 173 16.03 26.29 7.30
C THR A 173 14.64 25.67 7.14
N GLN A 174 13.75 26.30 6.36
CA GLN A 174 12.43 25.74 6.08
C GLN A 174 12.54 24.45 5.26
N VAL A 175 13.41 24.39 4.24
CA VAL A 175 13.66 23.15 3.48
C VAL A 175 14.11 22.03 4.42
N ILE A 176 15.06 22.30 5.32
CA ILE A 176 15.56 21.31 6.29
C ILE A 176 14.43 20.83 7.21
N GLN A 177 13.60 21.74 7.71
CA GLN A 177 12.46 21.37 8.57
C GLN A 177 11.42 20.51 7.83
N ILE A 178 11.06 20.89 6.60
CA ILE A 178 10.09 20.15 5.79
C ILE A 178 10.65 18.77 5.43
N THR A 179 11.91 18.69 5.02
CA THR A 179 12.55 17.40 4.69
C THR A 179 12.70 16.51 5.91
N GLU A 180 13.03 17.05 7.08
CA GLU A 180 13.09 16.28 8.33
C GLU A 180 11.73 15.66 8.69
N GLN A 181 10.67 16.46 8.67
CA GLN A 181 9.31 15.98 8.93
C GLN A 181 8.89 14.90 7.93
N TYR A 182 9.23 15.09 6.66
CA TYR A 182 8.89 14.14 5.62
C TYR A 182 9.69 12.83 5.76
N ARG A 183 10.98 12.89 6.12
CA ARG A 183 11.82 11.70 6.39
C ARG A 183 11.22 10.80 7.45
N GLU A 184 10.74 11.38 8.55
CA GLU A 184 10.14 10.61 9.63
C GLU A 184 8.84 9.91 9.20
N ILE A 185 8.04 10.57 8.37
CA ILE A 185 6.84 9.96 7.78
C ILE A 185 7.22 8.82 6.83
N LEU A 186 8.19 9.05 5.94
CA LEU A 186 8.68 8.02 5.02
C LEU A 186 9.26 6.81 5.76
N ARG A 187 10.00 7.04 6.85
CA ARG A 187 10.54 5.98 7.72
C ARG A 187 9.42 5.14 8.35
N LYS A 188 8.32 5.77 8.79
CA LYS A 188 7.14 5.06 9.28
C LYS A 188 6.47 4.25 8.15
N SER A 189 6.23 4.87 7.00
CA SER A 189 5.61 4.23 5.83
C SER A 189 6.40 3.02 5.32
N LEU A 190 7.74 3.04 5.38
CA LEU A 190 8.58 1.90 5.00
C LEU A 190 8.27 0.62 5.77
N ASN A 191 8.00 0.75 7.07
CA ASN A 191 7.64 -0.39 7.91
C ASN A 191 6.22 -0.88 7.60
N GLU A 192 5.29 0.05 7.40
CA GLU A 192 3.89 -0.23 7.13
C GLU A 192 3.66 -0.88 5.76
N LEU A 193 4.43 -0.46 4.74
CA LEU A 193 4.27 -0.88 3.35
C LEU A 193 5.14 -2.08 2.97
N LYS A 194 5.90 -2.68 3.90
CA LYS A 194 6.84 -3.79 3.63
C LYS A 194 6.20 -5.01 2.93
N LYS A 195 4.89 -5.20 3.08
CA LYS A 195 4.14 -6.30 2.45
C LYS A 195 3.88 -6.06 0.95
N ASP A 196 3.78 -4.81 0.52
CA ASP A 196 3.60 -4.43 -0.88
C ASP A 196 4.96 -4.05 -1.47
N ARG A 197 5.49 -4.90 -2.35
CA ARG A 197 6.84 -4.73 -2.89
C ARG A 197 7.01 -3.43 -3.67
N ASP A 198 6.01 -3.04 -4.45
CA ASP A 198 6.10 -1.89 -5.34
C ASP A 198 5.97 -0.60 -4.54
N MET A 199 5.02 -0.55 -3.60
CA MET A 199 4.87 0.58 -2.68
C MET A 199 6.08 0.72 -1.74
N TYR A 200 6.62 -0.39 -1.23
CA TYR A 200 7.84 -0.38 -0.44
C TYR A 200 9.02 0.19 -1.22
N LYS A 201 9.22 -0.27 -2.46
CA LYS A 201 10.30 0.20 -3.32
C LYS A 201 10.17 1.70 -3.61
N MET A 202 8.94 2.15 -3.91
CA MET A 202 8.66 3.57 -4.12
C MET A 202 8.97 4.39 -2.86
N SER A 203 8.41 3.99 -1.71
CA SER A 203 8.66 4.64 -0.42
C SER A 203 10.16 4.70 -0.08
N TYR A 204 10.92 3.65 -0.38
CA TYR A 204 12.36 3.59 -0.16
C TYR A 204 13.15 4.53 -1.07
N ASN A 205 12.81 4.55 -2.36
CA ASN A 205 13.45 5.47 -3.31
C ASN A 205 13.18 6.93 -2.93
N THR A 206 11.94 7.25 -2.57
CA THR A 206 11.57 8.58 -2.08
C THR A 206 12.31 8.91 -0.79
N PHE A 207 12.39 7.97 0.16
CA PHE A 207 13.15 8.16 1.40
C PHE A 207 14.61 8.51 1.12
N LEU A 208 15.29 7.75 0.25
CA LEU A 208 16.69 8.04 -0.11
C LEU A 208 16.85 9.40 -0.79
N ALA A 209 15.93 9.78 -1.66
CA ALA A 209 15.95 11.08 -2.33
C ALA A 209 15.84 12.23 -1.32
N ILE A 210 14.89 12.14 -0.38
CA ILE A 210 14.67 13.16 0.65
C ILE A 210 15.79 13.15 1.70
N GLU A 211 16.34 11.99 2.05
CA GLU A 211 17.52 11.85 2.93
C GLU A 211 18.74 12.58 2.35
N ASN A 212 18.99 12.40 1.05
CA ASN A 212 20.09 13.06 0.36
C ASN A 212 19.89 14.57 0.32
N LEU A 213 18.68 15.03 0.01
CA LEU A 213 18.33 16.45 0.03
C LEU A 213 18.54 17.05 1.43
N TYR A 214 18.01 16.40 2.47
CA TYR A 214 18.19 16.82 3.86
C TYR A 214 19.68 16.93 4.21
N SER A 215 20.45 15.89 3.95
CA SER A 215 21.87 15.83 4.27
C SER A 215 22.65 16.94 3.58
N PHE A 216 22.36 17.20 2.31
CA PHE A 216 23.03 18.25 1.55
C PHE A 216 22.69 19.65 2.08
N CYS A 217 21.41 19.93 2.33
CA CYS A 217 20.96 21.20 2.92
C CYS A 217 21.52 21.43 4.33
N TYR A 218 21.49 20.40 5.17
CA TYR A 218 21.98 20.45 6.54
C TYR A 218 23.49 20.69 6.61
N LEU A 219 24.27 20.03 5.75
CA LEU A 219 25.70 20.25 5.64
C LEU A 219 26.02 21.66 5.13
N ALA A 220 25.26 22.17 4.17
CA ALA A 220 25.46 23.53 3.69
C ALA A 220 25.18 24.57 4.78
N GLN A 221 24.10 24.38 5.56
CA GLN A 221 23.76 25.25 6.68
C GLN A 221 24.86 25.27 7.74
N ASN A 222 25.30 24.09 8.20
CA ASN A 222 26.25 24.01 9.32
C ASN A 222 27.69 24.43 8.97
N ASN A 223 28.07 24.30 7.70
CA ASN A 223 29.40 24.71 7.24
C ASN A 223 29.41 26.11 6.63
N ASN A 224 28.29 26.83 6.67
CA ASN A 224 28.11 28.15 6.07
C ASN A 224 28.41 28.20 4.56
N TYR A 225 28.10 27.13 3.81
CA TYR A 225 28.29 27.07 2.35
C TYR A 225 27.15 27.79 1.59
N TYR A 226 26.65 28.89 2.15
CA TYR A 226 25.55 29.66 1.54
C TYR A 226 25.99 30.40 0.27
N ASP A 227 27.29 30.62 0.10
CA ASP A 227 27.92 31.23 -1.06
C ASP A 227 28.50 30.19 -2.04
N ASP A 228 28.36 28.89 -1.73
CA ASP A 228 28.81 27.83 -2.62
C ASP A 228 27.94 27.83 -3.89
N TYR A 229 28.60 28.16 -4.98
CA TYR A 229 28.02 28.28 -6.29
C TYR A 229 27.31 27.00 -6.75
N ASP A 230 27.95 25.85 -6.56
CA ASP A 230 27.41 24.55 -7.01
C ASP A 230 26.21 24.16 -6.14
N PHE A 231 26.25 24.49 -4.84
CA PHE A 231 25.10 24.34 -3.96
C PHE A 231 23.91 25.18 -4.43
N ILE A 232 24.12 26.48 -4.65
CA ILE A 232 23.09 27.41 -5.09
C ILE A 232 22.45 26.96 -6.42
N LEU A 233 23.25 26.50 -7.38
CA LEU A 233 22.76 26.01 -8.67
C LEU A 233 21.76 24.86 -8.55
N ASN A 234 21.87 24.02 -7.52
CA ASN A 234 20.92 22.92 -7.31
C ASN A 234 19.50 23.42 -7.00
N PHE A 235 19.33 24.66 -6.52
CA PHE A 235 18.02 25.27 -6.27
C PHE A 235 17.48 26.07 -7.46
N ILE A 236 18.35 26.65 -8.27
CA ILE A 236 17.95 27.60 -9.32
C ILE A 236 17.82 26.93 -10.69
N SER A 237 18.56 25.84 -10.93
CA SER A 237 18.55 25.11 -12.20
C SER A 237 17.14 24.69 -12.62
N ASP A 238 16.90 24.71 -13.93
CA ASP A 238 15.54 24.60 -14.46
C ASP A 238 14.89 23.23 -14.22
N LYS A 239 13.54 23.24 -14.21
CA LYS A 239 12.65 22.12 -13.88
C LYS A 239 12.75 20.92 -14.83
N GLU A 240 13.62 20.90 -15.83
CA GLU A 240 13.70 19.83 -16.84
C GLU A 240 14.60 18.64 -16.45
N LYS A 241 14.72 18.35 -15.14
CA LYS A 241 15.34 17.16 -14.50
C LYS A 241 16.74 17.35 -13.89
N PHE A 242 17.16 18.59 -13.62
CA PHE A 242 18.40 18.85 -12.90
C PHE A 242 18.16 19.49 -11.53
N GLY A 243 19.11 19.28 -10.61
CA GLY A 243 19.06 19.82 -9.25
C GLY A 243 17.90 19.31 -8.39
N PHE A 244 17.64 20.01 -7.29
CA PHE A 244 16.60 19.68 -6.34
C PHE A 244 15.21 19.91 -6.89
N THR A 245 15.01 20.95 -7.71
CA THR A 245 13.71 21.19 -8.34
C THR A 245 13.36 20.09 -9.34
N GLY A 246 14.33 19.60 -10.11
CA GLY A 246 14.16 18.44 -10.98
C GLY A 246 13.81 17.17 -10.22
N LEU A 247 14.51 16.90 -9.10
CA LEU A 247 14.22 15.77 -8.22
C LEU A 247 12.77 15.79 -7.71
N ILE A 248 12.33 16.92 -7.16
CA ILE A 248 10.97 17.05 -6.62
C ILE A 248 9.92 16.90 -7.71
N LYS A 249 10.17 17.42 -8.91
CA LYS A 249 9.26 17.23 -10.05
C LYS A 249 9.11 15.76 -10.43
N VAL A 250 10.20 15.01 -10.56
CA VAL A 250 10.16 13.57 -10.88
C VAL A 250 9.38 12.80 -9.83
N LEU A 251 9.62 13.08 -8.54
CA LEU A 251 8.86 12.45 -7.47
C LEU A 251 7.37 12.80 -7.55
N LYS A 252 7.01 14.07 -7.81
CA LYS A 252 5.60 14.48 -7.98
C LYS A 252 4.92 13.75 -9.13
N GLU A 253 5.58 13.64 -10.28
CA GLU A 253 5.06 12.90 -11.44
C GLU A 253 4.77 11.42 -11.09
N ASP A 254 5.69 10.75 -10.39
CA ASP A 254 5.48 9.38 -9.92
C ASP A 254 4.28 9.29 -8.97
N PHE A 255 4.13 10.25 -8.04
CA PHE A 255 2.99 10.27 -7.11
C PHE A 255 1.67 10.69 -7.76
N ASP A 256 1.68 11.42 -8.88
CA ASP A 256 0.49 11.73 -9.66
C ASP A 256 -0.05 10.48 -10.37
N GLU A 257 0.82 9.59 -10.86
CA GLU A 257 0.41 8.29 -11.40
C GLU A 257 -0.22 7.40 -10.31
N LEU A 258 0.36 7.41 -9.11
CA LEU A 258 -0.18 6.68 -7.96
C LEU A 258 -1.50 7.27 -7.47
N TRP A 259 -1.62 8.59 -7.43
CA TRP A 259 -2.86 9.26 -7.06
C TRP A 259 -4.00 8.82 -7.95
N LYS A 260 -3.81 8.82 -9.27
CA LYS A 260 -4.84 8.35 -10.21
C LYS A 260 -5.27 6.93 -9.89
N SER A 261 -4.29 6.05 -9.68
CA SER A 261 -4.52 4.62 -9.49
C SER A 261 -5.15 4.24 -8.14
N TYR A 262 -4.89 5.01 -7.08
CA TYR A 262 -5.26 4.61 -5.71
C TYR A 262 -6.21 5.58 -5.00
N VAL A 263 -6.35 6.81 -5.50
CA VAL A 263 -7.13 7.87 -4.86
C VAL A 263 -8.26 8.33 -5.78
N ALA A 264 -7.94 8.76 -7.01
CA ALA A 264 -8.95 9.33 -7.92
C ALA A 264 -9.91 8.28 -8.49
N ASP A 265 -9.40 7.12 -8.90
CA ASP A 265 -10.21 6.02 -9.44
C ASP A 265 -10.71 5.08 -8.32
N ASP A 266 -10.76 5.54 -7.07
CA ASP A 266 -11.20 4.72 -5.94
C ASP A 266 -12.74 4.58 -5.90
N GLU A 267 -13.25 3.41 -6.30
CA GLU A 267 -14.67 3.05 -6.22
C GLU A 267 -15.28 3.21 -4.81
N ASN A 268 -14.47 3.13 -3.75
CA ASN A 268 -14.92 3.22 -2.37
C ASN A 268 -14.84 4.64 -1.78
N MET A 269 -14.41 5.65 -2.54
CA MET A 269 -14.24 7.04 -2.10
C MET A 269 -13.38 7.20 -0.82
N LEU A 270 -12.51 6.22 -0.51
CA LEU A 270 -11.67 6.27 0.70
C LEU A 270 -10.66 7.41 0.60
N GLY A 271 -10.15 7.66 -0.61
CA GLY A 271 -9.32 8.81 -0.93
C GLY A 271 -9.98 10.13 -0.55
N ASP A 272 -11.18 10.37 -1.06
CA ASP A 272 -11.95 11.60 -0.81
C ASP A 272 -12.24 11.80 0.69
N TYR A 273 -12.62 10.73 1.38
CA TYR A 273 -12.89 10.77 2.82
C TYR A 273 -11.65 11.16 3.64
N ILE A 274 -10.48 10.60 3.32
CA ILE A 274 -9.24 10.93 4.02
C ILE A 274 -8.81 12.37 3.69
N ILE A 275 -9.00 12.82 2.45
CA ILE A 275 -8.73 14.21 2.06
C ILE A 275 -9.59 15.17 2.88
N GLU A 276 -10.90 14.93 2.99
CA GLU A 276 -11.81 15.80 3.74
C GLU A 276 -11.43 15.93 5.23
N ILE A 277 -10.94 14.83 5.83
CA ILE A 277 -10.66 14.78 7.27
C ILE A 277 -9.23 15.18 7.61
N GLU A 278 -8.25 14.59 6.94
CA GLU A 278 -6.84 14.73 7.29
C GLU A 278 -6.14 15.83 6.45
N PHE A 279 -6.63 16.12 5.24
CA PHE A 279 -5.97 17.04 4.31
C PHE A 279 -6.92 17.98 3.56
N PRO A 280 -7.77 18.76 4.25
CA PRO A 280 -8.78 19.60 3.58
C PRO A 280 -8.17 20.69 2.67
N HIS A 281 -6.86 20.92 2.77
CA HIS A 281 -6.09 21.86 1.97
C HIS A 281 -5.53 21.25 0.68
N ILE A 282 -5.49 19.91 0.54
CA ILE A 282 -5.09 19.22 -0.69
C ILE A 282 -6.35 19.08 -1.54
N LYS A 283 -6.60 20.03 -2.43
CA LYS A 283 -7.68 19.92 -3.43
C LYS A 283 -7.08 19.37 -4.74
N GLY A 284 -7.69 18.29 -5.23
CA GLY A 284 -7.41 17.73 -6.56
C GLY A 284 -7.83 18.68 -7.68
#